data_AF-A0A937IJ66-F1
#
_entry.id   AF-A0A937IJ66-F1
#
_cell.length_a   1.000
_cell.length_b   1.000
_cell.length_c   1.000
_cell.angle_alpha   90.00
_cell.angle_beta   90.00
_cell.angle_gamma   90.00
#
_symmetry.space_group_name_H-M   'P 1'
#
loop_
_entity.id
_entity.type
_entity.pdbx_description
1 polymer ?
#
loop_
_entity_poly.entity_id
_entity_poly.type
_entity_poly.pdbx_seq_one_letter_code
_entity_poly.pdbx_strand_id
1 'polypeptide(L)'
;MTALLADKKQDPFYKDLPLESLKRHDLSDASLYSVQSLKLVATLLAPEFKNLNELRTKNQIPNSAYKNLALLELPGNGSQVVVYEGQKIGKNNALVKKISKNQITLEENNKQITMEITE
;
A
#
# COMPACT_ATOMS: atom_id res chain seq x y z
N MET A 1 -22.42 -26.81 -30.88
CA MET A 1 -21.95 -25.63 -30.13
C MET A 1 -20.62 -26.00 -29.51
N THR A 2 -19.54 -25.78 -30.26
CA THR A 2 -18.23 -26.32 -29.93
C THR A 2 -17.17 -25.31 -30.31
N ALA A 3 -16.19 -25.16 -29.42
CA ALA A 3 -14.96 -24.36 -29.55
C ALA A 3 -15.05 -22.84 -29.31
N LEU A 4 -15.21 -22.46 -28.04
CA LEU A 4 -14.55 -21.27 -27.48
C LEU A 4 -13.57 -21.72 -26.37
N LEU A 5 -12.65 -22.61 -26.76
CA LEU A 5 -11.42 -22.86 -26.02
C LEU A 5 -10.29 -22.32 -26.90
N ALA A 6 -10.29 -20.99 -27.09
CA ALA A 6 -9.08 -20.33 -27.53
C ALA A 6 -8.01 -20.69 -26.50
N ASP A 7 -6.93 -21.29 -26.99
CA ASP A 7 -5.87 -21.84 -26.16
C ASP A 7 -5.36 -20.75 -25.22
N LYS A 8 -5.58 -20.91 -23.91
CA LYS A 8 -5.24 -19.94 -22.86
C LYS A 8 -3.77 -19.49 -22.92
N LYS A 9 -2.92 -20.26 -23.60
CA LYS A 9 -1.50 -19.98 -23.83
C LYS A 9 -1.22 -18.98 -24.95
N GLN A 10 -2.19 -18.67 -25.82
CA GLN A 10 -1.98 -17.84 -27.01
C GLN A 10 -2.43 -16.38 -26.82
N ASP A 11 -3.25 -16.12 -25.81
CA ASP A 11 -3.69 -14.77 -25.47
C ASP A 11 -2.62 -14.06 -24.62
N PRO A 12 -1.96 -13.00 -25.15
CA PRO A 12 -0.93 -12.26 -24.41
C PRO A 12 -1.50 -11.49 -23.21
N PHE A 13 -2.82 -11.41 -23.08
CA PHE A 13 -3.52 -10.80 -21.94
C PHE A 13 -4.09 -11.83 -20.96
N TYR A 14 -4.02 -13.13 -21.27
CA TYR A 14 -4.48 -14.17 -20.36
C TYR A 14 -3.52 -14.32 -19.18
N LYS A 15 -4.02 -14.04 -17.98
CA LYS A 15 -3.31 -14.23 -16.73
C LYS A 15 -4.07 -15.19 -15.84
N ASP A 16 -3.36 -16.14 -15.26
CA ASP A 16 -3.91 -17.02 -14.23
C ASP A 16 -4.09 -16.20 -12.94
N LEU A 17 -5.33 -15.76 -12.69
CA LEU A 17 -5.65 -14.86 -11.59
C LEU A 17 -5.25 -15.43 -10.21
N PRO A 18 -5.52 -16.72 -9.88
CA PRO A 18 -5.00 -17.36 -8.67
C PRO A 18 -3.47 -17.28 -8.53
N LEU A 19 -2.72 -17.66 -9.57
CA LEU A 19 -1.24 -17.63 -9.55
C LEU A 19 -0.69 -16.21 -9.42
N GLU A 20 -1.29 -15.25 -10.12
CA GLU A 20 -0.90 -13.85 -10.03
C GLU A 20 -1.29 -13.21 -8.69
N SER A 21 -2.31 -13.73 -8.01
CA SER A 21 -2.67 -13.32 -6.64
C SER A 21 -1.63 -13.80 -5.63
N LEU A 22 -1.18 -15.06 -5.74
CA LEU A 22 -0.12 -15.61 -4.89
C LEU A 22 1.21 -14.84 -5.01
N LYS A 23 1.55 -14.35 -6.21
CA LYS A 23 2.74 -13.51 -6.45
C LYS A 23 2.60 -12.10 -5.85
N ARG A 24 1.38 -11.57 -5.83
CA ARG A 24 1.03 -10.28 -5.20
C ARG A 24 0.84 -10.50 -3.71
N HIS A 25 1.92 -10.80 -3.01
CA HIS A 25 1.91 -10.94 -1.56
C HIS A 25 1.39 -9.63 -0.95
N ASP A 26 0.21 -9.68 -0.34
CA ASP A 26 -0.39 -8.52 0.33
C ASP A 26 0.38 -8.28 1.63
N LEU A 27 0.94 -7.08 1.81
CA LEU A 27 1.56 -6.71 3.10
C LEU A 27 0.54 -6.53 4.22
N SER A 28 -0.75 -6.60 3.90
CA SER A 28 -1.85 -6.54 4.86
C SER A 28 -1.99 -7.84 5.66
N ASP A 29 -1.45 -8.96 5.16
CA ASP A 29 -1.21 -10.19 5.92
C ASP A 29 0.26 -10.30 6.32
N ALA A 30 0.56 -11.17 7.30
CA ALA A 30 1.84 -11.30 7.98
C ALA A 30 3.06 -11.22 7.04
N SER A 31 3.53 -10.00 6.80
CA SER A 31 4.66 -9.75 5.91
C SER A 31 5.90 -10.43 6.49
N LEU A 32 6.68 -11.09 5.65
CA LEU A 32 7.93 -11.71 6.09
C LEU A 32 8.99 -10.65 6.46
N TYR A 33 8.83 -9.43 5.97
CA TYR A 33 9.82 -8.38 6.08
C TYR A 33 9.62 -7.53 7.34
N SER A 34 10.72 -7.24 8.03
CA SER A 34 10.71 -6.24 9.09
C SER A 34 10.56 -4.85 8.46
N VAL A 35 9.82 -3.95 9.13
CA VAL A 35 9.69 -2.55 8.68
C VAL A 35 11.03 -1.85 8.51
N GLN A 36 12.07 -2.24 9.25
CA GLN A 36 13.42 -1.70 9.12
C GLN A 36 14.13 -2.07 7.81
N SER A 37 13.67 -3.14 7.15
CA SER A 37 14.22 -3.59 5.86
C SER A 37 13.52 -2.95 4.66
N LEU A 38 12.46 -2.17 4.90
CA LEU A 38 11.72 -1.47 3.86
C LEU A 38 12.36 -0.11 3.58
N LYS A 39 12.29 0.34 2.32
CA LYS A 39 12.73 1.68 1.93
C LYS A 39 11.52 2.54 1.57
N LEU A 40 11.44 3.77 2.09
CA LEU A 40 10.46 4.75 1.63
C LEU A 40 10.91 5.34 0.29
N VAL A 41 10.10 5.16 -0.75
CA VAL A 41 10.41 5.63 -2.11
C VAL A 41 9.71 6.95 -2.42
N ALA A 42 8.42 7.03 -2.10
CA ALA A 42 7.60 8.20 -2.42
C ALA A 42 6.41 8.34 -1.46
N THR A 43 5.84 9.53 -1.40
CA THR A 43 4.58 9.79 -0.69
C THR A 43 3.63 10.53 -1.60
N LEU A 44 2.33 10.27 -1.43
CA LEU A 44 1.25 10.99 -2.09
C LEU A 44 0.32 11.52 -1.00
N LEU A 45 0.38 12.84 -0.79
CA LEU A 45 -0.45 13.49 0.22
C LEU A 45 -1.86 13.69 -0.31
N ALA A 46 -2.84 13.41 0.54
CA ALA A 46 -4.22 13.73 0.27
C ALA A 46 -4.35 15.25 0.04
N PRO A 47 -5.15 15.68 -0.93
CA PRO A 47 -5.34 17.09 -1.18
C PRO A 47 -6.06 17.76 -0.01
N GLU A 48 -5.56 18.91 0.45
CA GLU A 48 -6.22 19.73 1.45
C GLU A 48 -7.02 20.85 0.77
N PHE A 49 -8.27 20.55 0.43
CA PHE A 49 -9.23 21.57 -0.01
C PHE A 49 -10.20 21.90 1.13
N LYS A 50 -10.50 23.19 1.35
CA LYS A 50 -11.47 23.63 2.37
C LYS A 50 -12.81 22.88 2.27
N ASN A 51 -13.25 22.61 1.04
CA ASN A 51 -14.50 21.92 0.76
C ASN A 51 -14.50 20.45 1.21
N LEU A 52 -13.35 19.76 1.31
CA LEU A 52 -13.31 18.35 1.71
C LEU A 52 -13.77 18.13 3.16
N ASN A 53 -13.38 19.02 4.06
CA ASN A 53 -13.83 18.95 5.46
C ASN A 53 -15.32 19.21 5.59
N GLU A 54 -15.86 20.12 4.78
CA GLU A 54 -17.31 20.35 4.70
C GLU A 54 -18.05 19.15 4.14
N LEU A 55 -17.53 18.53 3.07
CA LEU A 55 -18.10 17.33 2.45
C LEU A 55 -18.07 16.12 3.40
N ARG A 56 -17.02 15.96 4.21
CA ARG A 56 -16.93 14.94 5.27
C ARG A 56 -17.96 15.16 6.37
N THR A 57 -18.05 16.39 6.88
CA THR A 57 -19.01 16.75 7.95
C THR A 57 -20.46 16.57 7.50
N LYS A 58 -20.73 16.78 6.21
CA LYS A 58 -22.05 16.56 5.58
C LYS A 58 -22.30 15.10 5.16
N ASN A 59 -21.41 14.15 5.47
CA ASN A 59 -21.46 12.75 5.04
C ASN A 59 -21.60 12.55 3.51
N GLN A 60 -21.16 13.53 2.71
CA GLN A 60 -21.25 13.47 1.25
C GLN A 60 -20.09 12.69 0.63
N ILE A 61 -19.03 12.47 1.41
CA ILE A 61 -17.91 11.60 1.07
C ILE A 61 -17.58 10.71 2.27
N PRO A 62 -17.17 9.45 2.05
CA PRO A 62 -16.74 8.60 3.16
C PRO A 62 -15.49 9.18 3.83
N ASN A 63 -15.33 8.95 5.14
CA ASN A 63 -14.13 9.39 5.88
C ASN A 63 -12.82 8.82 5.28
N SER A 64 -12.91 7.71 4.53
CA SER A 64 -11.81 7.08 3.81
C SER A 64 -11.48 7.72 2.46
N ALA A 65 -12.25 8.69 1.96
CA ALA A 65 -12.19 9.14 0.56
C ALA A 65 -10.83 9.73 0.13
N TYR A 66 -10.00 10.16 1.09
CA TYR A 66 -8.68 10.72 0.81
C TYR A 66 -7.76 10.40 1.99
N LYS A 67 -6.84 9.46 1.79
CA LYS A 67 -5.79 9.12 2.74
C LYS A 67 -4.44 9.50 2.16
N ASN A 68 -3.51 9.90 3.03
CA ASN A 68 -2.11 9.97 2.64
C ASN A 68 -1.62 8.55 2.32
N LEU A 69 -0.89 8.42 1.22
CA LEU A 69 -0.33 7.16 0.75
C LEU A 69 1.19 7.25 0.72
N ALA A 70 1.85 6.11 0.93
CA ALA A 70 3.29 5.98 0.80
C ALA A 70 3.62 4.76 -0.06
N LEU A 71 4.69 4.88 -0.84
CA LEU A 71 5.24 3.81 -1.66
C LEU A 71 6.48 3.28 -0.95
N LEU A 72 6.43 2.01 -0.54
CA LEU A 72 7.54 1.32 0.09
C LEU A 72 8.16 0.32 -0.89
N GLU A 73 9.47 0.16 -0.85
CA GLU A 73 10.19 -0.87 -1.59
C GLU A 73 10.52 -2.03 -0.64
N LEU A 74 10.25 -3.25 -1.11
CA LEU A 74 10.56 -4.50 -0.43
C LEU A 74 12.04 -4.87 -0.68
N PRO A 75 12.73 -5.46 0.30
CA PRO A 75 14.10 -5.88 0.12
C PRO A 75 14.22 -7.02 -0.91
N GLY A 76 15.29 -6.99 -1.69
CA GLY A 76 15.77 -8.12 -2.51
C GLY A 76 15.29 -8.17 -3.96
N ASN A 77 14.08 -7.70 -4.28
CA ASN A 77 13.53 -7.81 -5.64
C ASN A 77 13.02 -6.48 -6.24
N GLY A 78 13.20 -5.36 -5.53
CA GLY A 78 12.74 -4.04 -5.97
C GLY A 78 11.22 -3.91 -6.11
N SER A 79 10.44 -4.87 -5.59
CA SER A 79 8.99 -4.79 -5.62
C SER A 79 8.51 -3.65 -4.73
N GLN A 80 7.51 -2.92 -5.21
CA GLN A 80 6.97 -1.77 -4.49
C GLN A 80 5.52 -2.00 -4.09
N VAL A 81 5.16 -1.44 -2.95
CA VAL A 81 3.86 -1.61 -2.29
C VAL A 81 3.33 -0.27 -1.83
N VAL A 82 2.04 -0.06 -2.01
CA VAL A 82 1.37 1.15 -1.55
C VAL A 82 0.78 0.88 -0.17
N VAL A 83 1.05 1.79 0.77
CA VAL A 83 0.52 1.76 2.13
C VAL A 83 -0.22 3.05 2.47
N TYR A 84 -1.13 2.99 3.43
CA TYR A 84 -1.95 4.14 3.84
C TYR A 84 -1.99 4.32 5.36
N GLU A 85 -2.32 5.52 5.83
CA GLU A 85 -2.49 5.81 7.26
C GLU A 85 -3.58 4.94 7.91
N GLY A 86 -3.23 4.30 9.02
CA GLY A 86 -4.05 3.33 9.74
C GLY A 86 -3.86 1.87 9.30
N GLN A 87 -3.08 1.60 8.25
CA GLN A 87 -2.74 0.23 7.84
C GLN A 87 -1.70 -0.39 8.79
N LYS A 88 -1.80 -1.70 9.03
CA LYS A 88 -0.74 -2.49 9.68
C LYS A 88 0.14 -3.13 8.62
N ILE A 89 1.46 -3.08 8.81
CA ILE A 89 2.45 -3.57 7.85
C ILE A 89 3.62 -4.28 8.53
N GLY A 90 4.34 -5.10 7.78
CA GLY A 90 5.56 -5.76 8.26
C GLY A 90 5.29 -6.93 9.22
N LYS A 91 6.35 -7.67 9.54
CA LYS A 91 6.29 -8.90 10.35
C LYS A 91 5.64 -8.73 11.72
N ASN A 92 5.83 -7.59 12.36
CA ASN A 92 5.28 -7.34 13.71
C ASN A 92 4.06 -6.41 13.68
N ASN A 93 3.34 -6.33 12.56
CA ASN A 93 2.10 -5.56 12.43
C ASN A 93 2.25 -4.08 12.83
N ALA A 94 3.34 -3.45 12.39
CA ALA A 94 3.60 -2.04 12.66
C ALA A 94 2.47 -1.16 12.07
N LEU A 95 1.90 -0.27 12.88
CA LEU A 95 0.82 0.61 12.49
C LEU A 95 1.37 1.87 11.81
N VAL A 96 0.90 2.17 10.60
CA VAL A 96 1.17 3.44 9.91
C VAL A 96 0.41 4.57 10.60
N LYS A 97 1.13 5.38 11.39
CA LYS A 97 0.54 6.49 12.16
C LYS A 97 0.34 7.74 11.31
N LYS A 98 1.37 8.12 10.55
CA LYS A 98 1.38 9.38 9.81
C LYS A 98 2.28 9.28 8.59
N ILE A 99 1.81 9.84 7.48
CA ILE A 99 2.58 10.04 6.25
C ILE A 99 2.69 11.53 6.00
N SER A 100 3.91 12.00 5.73
CA SER A 100 4.27 13.40 5.46
C SER A 100 5.12 13.44 4.19
N LYS A 101 5.37 14.64 3.65
CA LYS A 101 5.96 14.82 2.31
C LYS A 101 7.18 13.92 2.02
N ASN A 102 8.11 13.82 2.97
CA ASN A 102 9.35 13.06 2.79
C ASN A 102 9.54 11.96 3.84
N GLN A 103 8.50 11.65 4.62
CA GLN A 103 8.66 10.83 5.83
C GLN A 103 7.38 10.05 6.16
N ILE A 104 7.57 8.85 6.70
CA ILE A 104 6.51 8.03 7.29
C ILE A 104 6.87 7.70 8.74
N THR A 105 5.86 7.78 9.62
CA THR A 105 5.95 7.38 11.01
C THR A 105 5.13 6.12 11.24
N LEU A 106 5.77 5.12 11.83
CA LEU A 106 5.22 3.81 12.17
C LEU A 106 5.27 3.61 13.68
N GLU A 107 4.36 2.80 14.22
CA GLU A 107 4.39 2.32 15.59
C GLU A 107 4.46 0.79 15.61
N GLU A 108 5.53 0.24 16.17
CA GLU A 108 5.75 -1.20 16.33
C GLU A 108 6.11 -1.48 17.78
N ASN A 109 5.37 -2.35 18.47
CA ASN A 109 5.63 -2.72 19.87
C ASN A 109 5.78 -1.50 20.82
N ASN A 110 4.91 -0.50 20.68
CA ASN A 110 4.94 0.79 21.42
C ASN A 110 6.20 1.63 21.17
N LYS A 111 7.00 1.31 20.15
CA LYS A 111 8.14 2.12 19.71
C LYS A 111 7.79 2.81 18.40
N GLN A 112 8.18 4.07 18.31
CA GLN A 112 8.05 4.85 17.09
C GLN A 112 9.24 4.56 16.18
N ILE A 113 8.95 4.28 14.91
CA ILE A 113 9.94 4.09 13.84
C ILE A 113 9.64 5.12 12.76
N THR A 114 10.68 5.78 12.28
CA THR A 114 10.57 6.81 11.26
C THR A 114 11.41 6.41 10.05
N MET A 115 10.83 6.49 8.86
CA MET A 115 11.55 6.28 7.60
C MET A 115 11.43 7.53 6.73
N GLU A 116 12.51 7.88 6.04
CA GLU A 116 12.61 9.07 5.20
C GLU A 116 12.98 8.69 3.78
N ILE A 117 12.54 9.51 2.82
CA ILE A 117 12.98 9.38 1.43
C ILE A 117 14.48 9.72 1.41
N THR A 118 15.29 8.73 1.04
CA THR A 118 16.73 8.90 0.82
C THR A 118 16.96 9.19 -0.65
N GLU A 119 17.57 10.35 -0.93
CA GLU A 119 18.01 10.76 -2.27
C GLU A 119 19.08 9.80 -2.85
#